data_AF-A0A2V9M161-F1
#
_entry.id   AF-A0A2V9M161-F1
#
_cell.length_a   1.000
_cell.length_b   1.000
_cell.length_c   1.000
_cell.angle_alpha   90.00
_cell.angle_beta   90.00
_cell.angle_gamma   90.00
#
_symmetry.space_group_name_H-M   'P 1'
#
loop_
_entity.id
_entity.type
_entity.pdbx_description
1 polymer ?
#
loop_
_entity_poly.entity_id
_entity_poly.type
_entity_poly.pdbx_seq_one_letter_code
_entity_poly.pdbx_strand_id
1 'polypeptide(L)'
;MNRLRDLGARGYRQARRLGHTLIAFTFFVMAAVGVIVSLEEWMLHRQAPSEDWLRLSVFGGFTVFLIIMGLLSLLKARSIR
;
A
#
# COMPACT_ATOMS: atom_id res chain seq x y z
N MET A 1 7.09 -11.65 -38.24
CA MET A 1 6.82 -12.27 -36.91
C MET A 1 7.58 -11.62 -35.74
N ASN A 2 8.86 -11.25 -35.86
CA ASN A 2 9.63 -10.71 -34.72
C ASN A 2 9.07 -9.39 -34.14
N ARG A 3 8.57 -8.46 -34.97
CA ARG A 3 8.01 -7.18 -34.49
C ARG A 3 6.74 -7.35 -33.64
N LEU A 4 5.85 -8.26 -34.02
CA LEU A 4 4.60 -8.54 -33.27
C LEU A 4 4.90 -9.18 -31.92
N ARG A 5 5.90 -10.06 -31.87
CA ARG A 5 6.35 -10.71 -30.64
C ARG A 5 7.02 -9.70 -29.68
N ASP A 6 7.80 -8.77 -30.20
CA ASP A 6 8.38 -7.68 -29.41
C ASP A 6 7.34 -6.68 -28.89
N LEU A 7 6.32 -6.37 -29.69
CA LEU A 7 5.20 -5.52 -29.27
C LEU A 7 4.40 -6.20 -28.15
N GLY A 8 4.09 -7.49 -28.29
CA GLY A 8 3.43 -8.27 -27.25
C GLY A 8 4.25 -8.33 -25.95
N ALA A 9 5.56 -8.55 -26.04
CA ALA A 9 6.44 -8.58 -24.88
C ALA A 9 6.51 -7.21 -24.16
N ARG A 10 6.54 -6.10 -24.91
CA ARG A 10 6.47 -4.74 -24.34
C ARG A 10 5.12 -4.47 -23.67
N GLY A 11 4.02 -4.84 -24.34
CA GLY A 11 2.67 -4.68 -23.79
C GLY A 11 2.47 -5.46 -22.49
N TYR A 12 2.95 -6.70 -22.42
CA TYR A 12 2.88 -7.52 -21.22
C TYR A 12 3.70 -6.91 -20.05
N ARG A 13 4.92 -6.42 -20.32
CA ARG A 13 5.72 -5.73 -19.31
C ARG A 13 5.05 -4.44 -18.81
N GLN A 14 4.45 -3.67 -19.71
CA GLN A 14 3.67 -2.48 -19.37
C GLN A 14 2.47 -2.82 -18.48
N ALA A 15 1.69 -3.83 -18.85
CA ALA A 15 0.53 -4.29 -18.08
C ALA A 15 0.94 -4.78 -16.69
N ARG A 16 2.04 -5.53 -16.59
CA ARG A 16 2.59 -6.00 -15.32
C ARG A 16 3.07 -4.85 -14.44
N ARG A 17 3.72 -3.84 -15.03
CA ARG A 17 4.12 -2.62 -14.31
C ARG A 17 2.89 -1.88 -13.76
N LEU A 18 1.87 -1.67 -14.59
CA LEU A 18 0.61 -1.04 -14.19
C LEU A 18 -0.09 -1.82 -13.07
N GLY A 19 -0.09 -3.15 -13.13
CA GLY A 19 -0.65 -4.00 -12.07
C GLY A 19 0.03 -3.75 -10.72
N HIS A 20 1.36 -3.73 -10.67
CA HIS A 20 2.08 -3.43 -9.43
C HIS A 20 1.84 -2.00 -8.93
N THR A 21 1.72 -1.01 -9.84
CA THR A 21 1.36 0.36 -9.46
C THR A 21 -0.05 0.43 -8.88
N LEU A 22 -1.02 -0.28 -9.45
CA LEU A 22 -2.39 -0.31 -8.95
C LEU A 22 -2.46 -0.97 -7.56
N ILE A 23 -1.76 -2.09 -7.37
CA ILE A 23 -1.65 -2.74 -6.06
C ILE A 23 -1.05 -1.78 -5.02
N ALA A 24 0.01 -1.07 -5.39
CA ALA A 24 0.62 -0.08 -4.50
C ALA A 24 -0.38 1.03 -4.12
N PHE A 25 -1.12 1.53 -5.11
CA PHE A 25 -2.15 2.53 -4.90
C PHE A 25 -3.23 2.04 -3.92
N THR A 26 -3.71 0.81 -4.06
CA THR A 26 -4.65 0.20 -3.11
C THR A 26 -4.08 0.15 -1.69
N PHE A 27 -2.82 -0.23 -1.52
CA PHE A 27 -2.17 -0.22 -0.21
C PHE A 27 -2.10 1.18 0.39
N PHE A 28 -1.78 2.21 -0.41
CA PHE A 28 -1.75 3.58 0.09
C PHE A 28 -3.13 4.13 0.45
N VAL A 29 -4.17 3.78 -0.31
CA VAL A 29 -5.56 4.15 0.04
C VAL A 29 -5.96 3.51 1.37
N MET A 30 -5.69 2.22 1.55
CA MET A 30 -5.93 1.53 2.83
C MET A 30 -5.11 2.13 3.97
N ALA A 31 -3.84 2.51 3.71
CA ALA A 31 -3.00 3.16 4.71
C ALA A 31 -3.56 4.53 5.12
N ALA A 32 -4.08 5.32 4.17
CA ALA A 32 -4.71 6.61 4.48
C ALA A 32 -5.92 6.42 5.41
N VAL A 33 -6.76 5.41 5.14
CA VAL A 33 -7.86 5.03 6.06
C VAL A 33 -7.32 4.61 7.42
N GLY A 34 -6.26 3.80 7.46
CA GLY A 34 -5.62 3.37 8.70
C GLY A 34 -5.05 4.53 9.55
N VAL A 35 -4.49 5.56 8.90
CA VAL A 35 -4.05 6.79 9.56
C VAL A 35 -5.23 7.51 10.21
N ILE A 36 -6.35 7.67 9.49
CA ILE A 36 -7.55 8.34 10.02
C ILE A 36 -8.05 7.61 11.27
N VAL A 37 -8.22 6.28 11.20
CA VAL A 37 -8.66 5.46 12.33
C VAL A 37 -7.69 5.56 13.50
N SER A 38 -6.38 5.53 13.24
CA SER A 38 -5.36 5.63 14.30
C SER A 38 -5.39 7.00 14.99
N LEU A 39 -5.67 8.08 14.25
CA LEU A 39 -5.83 9.43 14.81
C LEU A 39 -7.09 9.56 15.66
N GLU A 40 -8.21 8.99 15.20
CA GLU A 40 -9.44 8.94 15.99
C GLU A 40 -9.23 8.17 17.30
N GLU A 41 -8.60 7.00 17.23
CA GLU A 41 -8.28 6.18 18.41
C GLU A 41 -7.32 6.91 19.36
N TRP A 42 -6.32 7.62 18.83
CA TRP A 42 -5.43 8.46 19.63
C TRP A 42 -6.18 9.58 20.36
N MET A 43 -7.12 10.25 19.67
CA MET A 43 -7.95 11.29 20.28
C MET A 43 -8.83 10.75 21.40
N LEU A 44 -9.46 9.59 21.19
CA LEU A 44 -10.27 8.91 22.20
C LEU A 44 -9.43 8.53 23.42
N HIS A 45 -8.26 7.92 23.19
CA HIS A 45 -7.33 7.55 24.26
C HIS A 45 -6.85 8.76 25.07
N ARG A 46 -6.69 9.93 24.41
CA ARG A 46 -6.32 11.18 25.10
C ARG A 46 -7.41 11.71 26.02
N GLN A 47 -8.68 11.48 25.69
CA GLN A 47 -9.84 11.97 26.43
C GLN A 47 -10.20 11.05 27.59
N ALA A 48 -10.09 9.75 27.39
CA ALA A 48 -10.23 8.73 28.42
C ALA A 48 -9.08 7.75 28.25
N PRO A 49 -8.02 7.84 29.07
CA PRO A 49 -6.92 6.90 29.02
C PRO A 49 -7.37 5.57 29.65
N SER A 50 -8.25 4.86 28.94
CA SER A 50 -8.46 3.43 29.14
C SER A 50 -7.26 2.68 28.60
N GLU A 51 -6.97 1.49 29.14
CA GLU A 51 -5.80 0.66 28.82
C GLU A 51 -5.71 0.16 27.36
N ASP A 52 -6.49 0.71 26.43
CA ASP A 52 -6.67 0.23 25.04
C ASP A 52 -5.50 0.56 24.09
N TRP A 53 -4.26 0.53 24.60
CA TRP A 53 -3.03 0.61 23.81
C TRP A 53 -2.93 -0.48 22.73
N LEU A 54 -3.59 -1.61 22.95
CA LEU A 54 -3.61 -2.71 22.00
C LEU A 54 -4.29 -2.33 20.68
N ARG A 55 -5.39 -1.57 20.74
CA ARG A 55 -6.11 -1.12 19.54
C ARG A 55 -5.29 -0.14 18.72
N LEU A 56 -4.73 0.86 19.39
CA LEU A 56 -3.86 1.87 18.79
C LEU A 56 -2.64 1.23 18.10
N SER A 57 -1.98 0.28 18.78
CA SER A 57 -0.79 -0.41 18.25
C SER A 57 -1.11 -1.32 17.06
N VAL A 58 -2.25 -2.02 17.08
CA VAL A 58 -2.69 -2.85 15.94
C VAL A 58 -2.98 -1.98 14.71
N PHE A 59 -3.77 -0.92 14.85
CA PHE A 59 -4.10 -0.05 13.71
C PHE A 59 -2.88 0.73 13.19
N GLY A 60 -2.06 1.27 14.10
CA GLY A 60 -0.81 1.94 13.73
C GLY A 60 0.17 0.99 13.03
N GLY A 61 0.38 -0.22 13.59
CA GLY A 61 1.26 -1.23 13.03
C GLY A 61 0.78 -1.73 11.66
N PHE A 62 -0.52 -2.00 11.52
CA PHE A 62 -1.13 -2.39 10.25
C PHE A 62 -0.99 -1.29 9.18
N THR A 63 -1.18 -0.02 9.57
CA THR A 63 -1.00 1.12 8.68
C THR A 63 0.44 1.21 8.16
N VAL A 64 1.44 1.07 9.04
CA VAL A 64 2.86 1.05 8.65
C VAL A 64 3.15 -0.12 7.71
N PHE A 65 2.62 -1.30 8.01
CA PHE A 65 2.77 -2.48 7.15
C PHE A 65 2.22 -2.25 5.74
N LEU A 66 1.03 -1.62 5.62
CA LEU A 66 0.45 -1.27 4.32
C LEU A 66 1.33 -0.29 3.53
N ILE A 67 1.91 0.71 4.19
CA ILE A 67 2.83 1.66 3.56
C ILE A 67 4.05 0.91 3.01
N ILE A 68 4.65 0.02 3.80
CA ILE A 68 5.80 -0.79 3.37
C ILE A 68 5.43 -1.63 2.14
N MET A 69 4.28 -2.32 2.17
CA MET A 69 3.81 -3.12 1.04
C MET A 69 3.54 -2.27 -0.21
N GLY A 70 2.97 -1.08 -0.05
CA GLY A 70 2.80 -0.10 -1.13
C GLY A 70 4.12 0.29 -1.79
N LEU A 71 5.12 0.62 -0.98
CA LEU A 71 6.47 0.97 -1.45
C LEU A 71 7.17 -0.19 -2.15
N LEU A 72 7.10 -1.41 -1.59
CA LEU A 72 7.67 -2.61 -2.22
C LEU A 72 7.01 -2.90 -3.57
N SER A 73 5.69 -2.71 -3.68
CA SER A 73 5.00 -2.90 -4.94
C SER A 73 5.41 -1.86 -5.99
N LEU A 74 5.62 -0.58 -5.61
CA LEU A 74 6.17 0.44 -6.52
C LEU A 74 7.61 0.12 -6.95
N LEU A 75 8.45 -0.32 -6.02
CA LEU A 75 9.81 -0.76 -6.34
C LEU A 75 9.78 -1.91 -7.35
N LYS A 76 8.85 -2.86 -7.17
CA LYS A 76 8.65 -3.96 -8.11
C LYS A 76 8.18 -3.46 -9.48
N ALA A 77 7.24 -2.52 -9.52
CA ALA A 77 6.79 -1.89 -10.78
C ALA A 77 7.97 -1.25 -11.53
N ARG A 78 8.84 -0.53 -10.82
CA ARG A 78 10.03 0.13 -11.38
C ARG A 78 11.10 -0.86 -11.88
N SER A 79 11.20 -2.03 -11.25
CA SER A 79 12.16 -3.08 -11.65
C SER A 79 11.83 -3.74 -12.98
N ILE A 80 10.56 -3.71 -13.41
CA ILE A 80 10.12 -4.31 -14.68
C ILE A 80 10.54 -3.36 -15.82
N ARG A 81 11.53 -3.75 -16.63
CA ARG A 81 11.99 -3.04 -17.84
C ARG A 81 11.67 -3.87 -19.09
#